data_AF-A0A354HDA1-F1
#
_entry.id   AF-A0A354HDA1-F1
#
_cell.length_a   1.000
_cell.length_b   1.000
_cell.length_c   1.000
_cell.angle_alpha   90.00
_cell.angle_beta   90.00
_cell.angle_gamma   90.00
#
_symmetry.space_group_name_H-M   'P 1'
#
loop_
_entity.id
_entity.type
_entity.pdbx_description
1 polymer ?
#
loop_
_entity_poly.entity_id
_entity_poly.type
_entity_poly.pdbx_seq_one_letter_code
_entity_poly.pdbx_strand_id
1 'polypeptide(L)'
;MKKKITLAIALCAALCSFAGCNSGTPAATTGSSAAESAAPASETPAATETNETAAASAEQTPAPAENTDPDVIYEADGVKIKSTGFRNCAEYDDGPMLGLEITNNTGKALTIYSRGTSLNGWMVNADLITIKEDGYLNVGGNFEVPAENDTNTYGIYIGNFILDELGMSEIVDFNLSLEIIVGEDWENAVTTDMVTITNPDASGEIPSFDESGDVAYDKDGIKIVLRGANYDTSYWGPTVYLYAHNGTDKNITIRIPKSSLNGEEHTAYGDMDIAPGMRMKEEVMFENAASVAPLGKVTMTFEIYENSGTGEPKLLDTSGEFTAEYEPIEIKTEAQTAEEAEAARGWWKREGTFKDADNNTLTLTFMSTAENWSTNNWYANGSFGANYYWGGNVQIGDDGLSGTADTSLLNDDGTFSEGNPIDVKIAEDGADGVKLTLGTGEEYHFTPAAEE
;
A
#
# COMPACT_ATOMS: atom_id res chain seq x y z
N MET A 1 36.96 -42.18 2.16
CA MET A 1 35.91 -42.87 2.96
C MET A 1 34.78 -41.87 3.20
N LYS A 2 33.51 -42.30 3.22
CA LYS A 2 32.37 -41.39 3.33
C LYS A 2 32.22 -40.85 4.77
N LYS A 3 31.98 -39.56 4.94
CA LYS A 3 31.35 -38.98 6.13
C LYS A 3 30.01 -38.39 5.72
N LYS A 4 28.91 -38.96 6.22
CA LYS A 4 27.58 -38.34 6.22
C LYS A 4 27.38 -37.71 7.59
N ILE A 5 26.80 -36.51 7.64
CA ILE A 5 25.99 -36.05 8.77
C ILE A 5 24.70 -35.50 8.16
N THR A 6 23.57 -35.80 8.81
CA THR A 6 22.22 -35.64 8.24
C THR A 6 21.56 -34.38 8.80
N LEU A 7 20.95 -33.56 7.94
CA LEU A 7 20.05 -32.49 8.37
C LEU A 7 18.70 -33.09 8.79
N ALA A 8 18.18 -32.69 9.95
CA ALA A 8 16.93 -33.22 10.50
C ALA A 8 15.80 -32.19 10.38
N ILE A 9 14.74 -32.55 9.66
CA ILE A 9 13.49 -31.78 9.58
C ILE A 9 12.60 -32.22 10.75
N ALA A 10 12.06 -31.27 11.51
CA ALA A 10 11.17 -31.52 12.65
C ALA A 10 9.78 -30.92 12.39
N LEU A 11 8.88 -31.75 11.87
CA LEU A 11 7.46 -31.43 11.68
C LEU A 11 6.73 -31.51 13.04
N CYS A 12 6.13 -30.41 13.50
CA CYS A 12 5.39 -30.35 14.78
C CYS A 12 3.96 -29.81 14.59
N ALA A 13 3.03 -30.70 14.24
CA ALA A 13 1.60 -30.42 14.27
C ALA A 13 0.83 -31.65 14.82
N ALA A 14 0.38 -31.58 16.08
CA ALA A 14 -0.62 -32.49 16.65
C ALA A 14 -1.18 -32.02 18.01
N LEU A 15 -2.47 -31.70 18.04
CA LEU A 15 -3.48 -32.16 19.00
C LEU A 15 -3.15 -32.22 20.51
N CYS A 16 -3.81 -31.36 21.29
CA CYS A 16 -4.13 -31.61 22.70
C CYS A 16 -5.60 -31.26 22.98
N SER A 17 -6.49 -32.26 22.97
CA SER A 17 -7.93 -32.11 23.24
C SER A 17 -8.42 -33.20 24.19
N PHE A 18 -8.71 -32.84 25.45
CA PHE A 18 -9.70 -33.46 26.36
C PHE A 18 -9.73 -32.58 27.63
N ALA A 19 -10.74 -31.73 27.83
CA ALA A 19 -12.09 -32.03 28.31
C ALA A 19 -12.23 -31.90 29.83
N GLY A 20 -13.06 -30.95 30.26
CA GLY A 20 -13.40 -30.70 31.67
C GLY A 20 -14.84 -30.21 31.77
N CYS A 21 -15.80 -31.14 31.87
CA CYS A 21 -17.21 -30.79 32.04
C CYS A 21 -17.49 -30.24 33.44
N ASN A 22 -18.34 -29.21 33.53
CA ASN A 22 -19.19 -29.00 34.70
C ASN A 22 -20.62 -28.70 34.22
N SER A 23 -21.62 -29.28 34.87
CA SER A 23 -23.03 -29.26 34.43
C SER A 23 -23.93 -28.58 35.45
N GLY A 24 -24.86 -27.75 35.00
CA GLY A 24 -25.64 -26.87 35.89
C GLY A 24 -26.92 -26.29 35.28
N THR A 25 -27.74 -27.10 34.61
CA THR A 25 -29.06 -26.68 34.12
C THR A 25 -30.07 -26.57 35.26
N PRO A 26 -30.92 -25.53 35.27
CA PRO A 26 -32.28 -25.64 35.80
C PRO A 26 -33.34 -25.35 34.72
N ALA A 27 -34.35 -26.21 34.64
CA ALA A 27 -35.57 -25.95 33.85
C ALA A 27 -36.64 -25.26 34.73
N ALA A 28 -37.64 -24.65 34.09
CA ALA A 28 -38.83 -24.10 34.77
C ALA A 28 -39.59 -25.22 35.56
N THR A 29 -40.43 -24.95 36.57
CA THR A 29 -41.70 -24.19 36.45
C THR A 29 -42.35 -23.96 37.84
N THR A 30 -43.32 -23.04 37.92
CA THR A 30 -44.30 -22.80 39.02
C THR A 30 -43.80 -22.11 40.30
N GLY A 31 -44.61 -21.23 40.93
CA GLY A 31 -44.29 -20.73 42.29
C GLY A 31 -44.86 -19.40 42.84
N SER A 32 -45.78 -18.69 42.17
CA SER A 32 -46.61 -17.56 42.69
C SER A 32 -46.37 -17.00 44.11
N SER A 33 -46.09 -15.68 44.23
CA SER A 33 -47.02 -14.72 44.91
C SER A 33 -46.50 -13.27 44.95
N ALA A 34 -47.44 -12.33 45.12
CA ALA A 34 -47.31 -10.96 45.67
C ALA A 34 -46.37 -9.92 44.98
N ALA A 35 -46.98 -8.79 44.61
CA ALA A 35 -46.31 -7.49 44.53
C ALA A 35 -46.46 -6.74 45.87
N GLU A 36 -45.76 -5.63 46.09
CA GLU A 36 -46.38 -4.27 46.07
C GLU A 36 -45.30 -3.16 46.11
N SER A 37 -45.72 -1.93 45.77
CA SER A 37 -44.94 -0.69 45.74
C SER A 37 -44.61 -0.12 47.13
N ALA A 38 -43.49 0.61 47.27
CA ALA A 38 -43.48 1.92 47.94
C ALA A 38 -42.14 2.69 47.82
N ALA A 39 -42.26 3.97 47.42
CA ALA A 39 -41.47 5.11 47.90
C ALA A 39 -42.50 6.15 48.44
N PRO A 40 -42.15 7.32 49.05
CA PRO A 40 -40.86 8.01 49.12
C PRO A 40 -40.58 8.68 50.51
N ALA A 41 -39.80 9.79 50.51
CA ALA A 41 -39.73 10.86 51.53
C ALA A 41 -38.94 10.62 52.85
N SER A 42 -38.33 11.62 53.52
CA SER A 42 -37.87 12.99 53.13
C SER A 42 -37.04 13.65 54.27
N GLU A 43 -36.51 14.86 54.03
CA GLU A 43 -36.13 15.95 54.96
C GLU A 43 -34.68 16.05 55.52
N THR A 44 -34.32 17.30 55.87
CA THR A 44 -32.98 17.84 56.20
C THR A 44 -33.06 18.66 57.51
N PRO A 45 -31.93 18.98 58.18
CA PRO A 45 -31.38 20.37 58.14
C PRO A 45 -29.82 20.39 58.08
N ALA A 46 -29.09 21.39 57.56
CA ALA A 46 -29.10 22.87 57.75
C ALA A 46 -28.65 23.29 59.18
N ALA A 47 -27.85 24.35 59.44
CA ALA A 47 -27.04 25.30 58.65
C ALA A 47 -25.99 25.98 59.60
N THR A 48 -25.00 26.80 59.21
CA THR A 48 -24.52 27.30 57.89
C THR A 48 -22.97 27.12 57.83
N GLU A 49 -21.99 27.99 57.51
CA GLU A 49 -21.76 29.37 56.95
C GLU A 49 -20.28 29.39 56.44
N THR A 50 -19.69 30.30 55.63
CA THR A 50 -20.00 31.66 55.11
C THR A 50 -19.35 31.82 53.69
N ASN A 51 -19.34 33.04 53.10
CA ASN A 51 -18.72 33.38 51.80
C ASN A 51 -17.19 33.59 51.86
N GLU A 52 -16.51 33.43 50.71
CA GLU A 52 -15.89 34.59 50.03
C GLU A 52 -15.91 34.40 48.50
N THR A 53 -15.80 35.48 47.71
CA THR A 53 -16.00 35.46 46.25
C THR A 53 -14.72 35.84 45.50
N ALA A 54 -14.24 34.95 44.63
CA ALA A 54 -13.23 35.26 43.62
C ALA A 54 -13.67 34.70 42.27
N ALA A 55 -14.03 35.58 41.34
CA ALA A 55 -14.28 35.18 39.96
C ALA A 55 -12.92 35.04 39.25
N ALA A 56 -12.44 33.80 39.12
CA ALA A 56 -11.34 33.50 38.22
C ALA A 56 -11.80 33.77 36.78
N SER A 57 -11.17 34.74 36.11
CA SER A 57 -11.36 34.89 34.67
C SER A 57 -10.87 33.61 34.00
N ALA A 58 -11.64 33.07 33.06
CA ALA A 58 -11.07 32.15 32.10
C ALA A 58 -9.98 32.91 31.35
N GLU A 59 -8.74 32.45 31.43
CA GLU A 59 -7.63 33.02 30.69
C GLU A 59 -7.75 32.49 29.26
N GLN A 60 -8.34 33.32 28.40
CA GLN A 60 -8.65 32.95 27.03
C GLN A 60 -7.32 32.84 26.27
N THR A 61 -6.88 31.62 25.98
CA THR A 61 -5.72 31.35 25.13
C THR A 61 -5.84 32.21 23.87
N PRO A 62 -4.84 33.04 23.54
CA PRO A 62 -4.86 33.79 22.29
C PRO A 62 -5.05 32.82 21.13
N ALA A 63 -5.90 33.18 20.16
CA ALA A 63 -5.90 32.47 18.89
C ALA A 63 -4.47 32.52 18.30
N PRO A 64 -3.98 31.44 17.67
CA PRO A 64 -2.69 31.47 16.98
C PRO A 64 -2.61 32.69 16.06
N ALA A 65 -1.46 33.34 16.04
CA ALA A 65 -1.24 34.43 15.09
C ALA A 65 -1.27 33.83 13.67
N GLU A 66 -2.04 34.43 12.76
CA GLU A 66 -2.06 34.02 11.35
C GLU A 66 -0.62 33.98 10.83
N ASN A 67 -0.22 32.81 10.32
CA ASN A 67 1.09 32.68 9.71
C ASN A 67 1.14 33.53 8.43
N THR A 68 2.14 34.40 8.33
CA THR A 68 2.33 35.33 7.20
C THR A 68 3.49 34.95 6.29
N ASP A 69 4.16 33.82 6.58
CA ASP A 69 5.21 33.19 5.77
C ASP A 69 4.66 31.83 5.27
N PRO A 70 4.20 31.72 4.01
CA PRO A 70 3.50 30.53 3.51
C PRO A 70 4.41 29.30 3.45
N ASP A 71 5.72 29.48 3.50
CA ASP A 71 6.67 28.38 3.53
C ASP A 71 6.85 27.82 4.95
N VAL A 72 6.45 28.53 6.01
CA VAL A 72 6.47 28.00 7.39
C VAL A 72 5.28 27.06 7.61
N ILE A 73 5.57 25.84 8.07
CA ILE A 73 4.56 24.86 8.49
C ILE A 73 4.34 24.95 10.01
N TYR A 74 5.42 25.15 10.77
CA TYR A 74 5.38 25.25 12.23
C TYR A 74 6.55 26.09 12.78
N GLU A 75 6.30 26.94 13.77
CA GLU A 75 7.35 27.67 14.50
C GLU A 75 6.91 27.98 15.94
N ALA A 76 7.26 27.09 16.88
CA ALA A 76 7.05 27.28 18.31
C ALA A 76 8.01 26.43 19.16
N ASP A 77 8.20 26.83 20.43
CA ASP A 77 8.96 26.11 21.47
C ASP A 77 10.38 25.63 21.09
N GLY A 78 11.02 26.33 20.15
CA GLY A 78 12.38 26.06 19.67
C GLY A 78 12.47 25.16 18.43
N VAL A 79 11.34 24.63 17.97
CA VAL A 79 11.20 23.92 16.68
C VAL A 79 10.79 24.91 15.60
N LYS A 80 11.39 24.80 14.42
CA LYS A 80 10.93 25.46 13.19
C LYS A 80 10.92 24.46 12.05
N ILE A 81 9.84 24.45 11.27
CA ILE A 81 9.64 23.60 10.09
C ILE A 81 9.21 24.50 8.93
N LYS A 82 9.95 24.44 7.83
CA LYS A 82 9.65 25.10 6.56
C LYS A 82 9.52 24.10 5.43
N SER A 83 8.67 24.39 4.46
CA SER A 83 8.72 23.85 3.11
C SER A 83 9.90 24.46 2.34
N THR A 84 10.53 23.67 1.47
CA THR A 84 11.46 24.14 0.44
C THR A 84 10.93 23.90 -0.98
N GLY A 85 9.64 23.62 -1.12
CA GLY A 85 8.96 23.34 -2.39
C GLY A 85 9.14 21.90 -2.88
N PHE A 86 8.59 21.59 -4.05
CA PHE A 86 8.65 20.25 -4.64
C PHE A 86 9.95 20.03 -5.41
N ARG A 87 10.45 18.78 -5.42
CA ARG A 87 11.58 18.33 -6.24
C ARG A 87 11.45 16.85 -6.58
N ASN A 88 12.11 16.38 -7.64
CA ASN A 88 12.28 14.94 -7.88
C ASN A 88 13.19 14.31 -6.81
N CYS A 89 12.98 13.02 -6.53
CA CYS A 89 13.87 12.23 -5.68
C CYS A 89 15.13 11.80 -6.45
N ALA A 90 16.27 12.43 -6.15
CA ALA A 90 17.53 12.14 -6.85
C ALA A 90 18.09 10.74 -6.54
N GLU A 91 17.74 10.19 -5.37
CA GLU A 91 18.19 8.90 -4.87
C GLU A 91 17.42 7.71 -5.49
N TYR A 92 16.19 7.93 -5.98
CA TYR A 92 15.34 6.89 -6.57
C TYR A 92 15.02 7.11 -8.06
N ASP A 93 15.08 8.34 -8.57
CA ASP A 93 14.50 8.83 -9.85
C ASP A 93 12.97 8.60 -10.02
N ASP A 94 12.34 7.94 -9.04
CA ASP A 94 10.93 7.53 -9.04
C ASP A 94 9.97 8.61 -8.47
N GLY A 95 10.06 9.83 -9.02
CA GLY A 95 9.00 10.83 -8.86
C GLY A 95 9.20 11.86 -7.74
N PRO A 96 8.13 12.56 -7.32
CA PRO A 96 8.23 13.77 -6.54
C PRO A 96 8.35 13.55 -5.03
N MET A 97 8.95 14.54 -4.38
CA MET A 97 8.88 14.77 -2.94
C MET A 97 8.54 16.25 -2.64
N LEU A 98 7.94 16.50 -1.49
CA LEU A 98 7.94 17.81 -0.85
C LEU A 98 9.23 17.97 -0.03
N GLY A 99 10.00 19.03 -0.26
CA GLY A 99 11.20 19.35 0.52
C GLY A 99 10.88 20.06 1.84
N LEU A 100 11.66 19.78 2.90
CA LEU A 100 11.53 20.44 4.20
C LEU A 100 12.88 20.94 4.73
N GLU A 101 12.89 22.08 5.41
CA GLU A 101 13.97 22.58 6.28
C GLU A 101 13.50 22.55 7.73
N ILE A 102 14.28 21.94 8.65
CA ILE A 102 13.88 21.77 10.04
C ILE A 102 15.01 22.16 10.99
N THR A 103 14.72 23.10 11.90
CA THR A 103 15.63 23.54 12.97
C THR A 103 15.12 23.05 14.32
N ASN A 104 15.96 22.37 15.12
CA ASN A 104 15.56 21.82 16.43
C ASN A 104 16.40 22.37 17.60
N ASN A 105 15.91 23.40 18.27
CA ASN A 105 16.56 24.01 19.43
C ASN A 105 16.00 23.51 20.79
N THR A 106 15.23 22.42 20.81
CA THR A 106 14.57 21.93 22.04
C THR A 106 15.52 21.27 23.04
N GLY A 107 16.72 20.86 22.60
CA GLY A 107 17.65 20.07 23.41
C GLY A 107 17.25 18.59 23.60
N LYS A 108 16.21 18.14 22.89
CA LYS A 108 15.78 16.73 22.75
C LYS A 108 15.70 16.39 21.25
N ALA A 109 15.65 15.11 20.89
CA ALA A 109 15.27 14.74 19.53
C ALA A 109 13.77 15.03 19.29
N LEU A 110 13.37 15.25 18.05
CA LEU A 110 11.96 15.29 17.65
C LEU A 110 11.60 14.00 16.92
N THR A 111 10.41 13.45 17.17
CA THR A 111 9.77 12.47 16.29
C THR A 111 8.59 13.14 15.62
N ILE A 112 8.56 13.15 14.28
CA ILE A 112 7.52 13.86 13.52
C ILE A 112 6.83 12.91 12.55
N TYR A 113 5.50 12.99 12.52
CA TYR A 113 4.60 12.31 11.58
C TYR A 113 3.85 13.34 10.74
N SER A 114 3.51 13.00 9.49
CA SER A 114 2.42 13.69 8.78
C SER A 114 1.06 13.02 9.09
N ARG A 115 0.00 13.82 9.00
CA ARG A 115 -1.39 13.45 9.26
C ARG A 115 -2.29 14.10 8.21
N GLY A 116 -3.34 13.40 7.79
CA GLY A 116 -4.30 13.90 6.81
C GLY A 116 -3.71 14.23 5.43
N THR A 117 -2.55 13.64 5.08
CA THR A 117 -1.81 13.93 3.85
C THR A 117 -2.69 13.76 2.62
N SER A 118 -2.72 14.75 1.72
CA SER A 118 -3.53 14.70 0.51
C SER A 118 -2.90 15.42 -0.69
N LEU A 119 -3.16 14.89 -1.89
CA LEU A 119 -2.77 15.45 -3.19
C LEU A 119 -4.04 15.89 -3.93
N ASN A 120 -4.13 17.15 -4.36
CA ASN A 120 -5.23 17.65 -5.21
C ASN A 120 -6.65 17.36 -4.64
N GLY A 121 -6.79 17.25 -3.31
CA GLY A 121 -8.05 16.89 -2.62
C GLY A 121 -8.29 15.39 -2.40
N TRP A 122 -7.30 14.53 -2.66
CA TRP A 122 -7.33 13.09 -2.36
C TRP A 122 -6.38 12.76 -1.22
N MET A 123 -6.89 12.20 -0.12
CA MET A 123 -6.05 11.63 0.92
C MET A 123 -5.27 10.43 0.42
N VAL A 124 -4.02 10.36 0.84
CA VAL A 124 -3.06 9.34 0.43
C VAL A 124 -2.25 8.84 1.63
N ASN A 125 -1.95 7.55 1.64
CA ASN A 125 -0.92 6.99 2.51
C ASN A 125 0.46 7.26 1.87
N ALA A 126 0.86 8.53 1.85
CA ALA A 126 2.20 8.93 1.41
C ALA A 126 3.24 8.51 2.45
N ASP A 127 4.12 7.58 2.07
CA ASP A 127 5.21 7.13 2.94
C ASP A 127 6.20 8.25 3.21
N LEU A 128 6.39 8.55 4.50
CA LEU A 128 7.45 9.44 4.96
C LEU A 128 8.80 8.72 4.72
N ILE A 129 9.70 9.40 4.02
CA ILE A 129 11.06 8.90 3.76
C ILE A 129 12.06 9.93 4.29
N THR A 130 12.84 9.51 5.27
CA THR A 130 13.98 10.31 5.72
C THR A 130 15.10 10.14 4.70
N ILE A 131 15.43 11.23 3.98
CA ILE A 131 16.69 11.35 3.25
C ILE A 131 17.71 12.00 4.20
N LYS A 132 18.82 11.33 4.47
CA LYS A 132 19.98 11.88 5.17
C LYS A 132 21.10 12.18 4.17
N GLU A 133 21.98 13.15 4.50
CA GLU A 133 23.14 13.50 3.66
C GLU A 133 24.13 12.32 3.43
N ASP A 134 24.04 11.23 4.20
CA ASP A 134 24.84 10.02 4.03
C ASP A 134 24.25 9.01 3.02
N GLY A 135 23.10 9.33 2.40
CA GLY A 135 22.43 8.49 1.41
C GLY A 135 21.64 7.31 1.99
N TYR A 136 21.52 7.19 3.32
CA TYR A 136 20.66 6.17 3.93
C TYR A 136 19.21 6.62 3.97
N LEU A 137 18.39 5.91 3.19
CA LEU A 137 16.95 6.08 3.11
C LEU A 137 16.28 5.27 4.22
N ASN A 138 15.57 5.95 5.13
CA ASN A 138 14.72 5.28 6.11
C ASN A 138 13.26 5.48 5.72
N VAL A 139 12.64 4.42 5.21
CA VAL A 139 11.21 4.36 4.88
C VAL A 139 10.44 3.98 6.13
N GLY A 140 9.55 4.85 6.58
CA GLY A 140 8.74 4.62 7.77
C GLY A 140 7.96 5.87 8.15
N GLY A 141 6.77 5.69 8.73
CA GLY A 141 5.82 6.77 8.98
C GLY A 141 6.25 7.87 9.96
N ASN A 142 7.53 7.96 10.35
CA ASN A 142 8.08 9.06 11.12
C ASN A 142 9.55 9.35 10.77
N PHE A 143 10.05 10.51 11.20
CA PHE A 143 11.47 10.83 11.16
C PHE A 143 11.97 11.37 12.50
N GLU A 144 13.21 11.00 12.86
CA GLU A 144 13.92 11.55 14.03
C GLU A 144 14.77 12.76 13.62
N VAL A 145 14.52 13.92 14.24
CA VAL A 145 15.36 15.12 14.14
C VAL A 145 16.29 15.18 15.35
N PRO A 146 17.62 15.12 15.20
CA PRO A 146 18.52 15.15 16.36
C PRO A 146 18.47 16.48 17.13
N ALA A 147 18.97 16.46 18.37
CA ALA A 147 19.01 17.61 19.28
C ALA A 147 20.15 18.59 18.94
N GLU A 148 20.23 19.03 17.68
CA GLU A 148 21.28 19.90 17.16
C GLU A 148 20.71 21.24 16.68
N ASN A 149 21.32 22.34 17.15
CA ASN A 149 20.89 23.71 16.87
C ASN A 149 21.30 24.18 15.46
N ASP A 150 21.11 23.31 14.47
CA ASP A 150 21.38 23.56 13.05
C ASP A 150 20.08 23.34 12.24
N THR A 151 20.11 23.59 10.93
CA THR A 151 18.94 23.38 10.05
C THR A 151 19.19 22.21 9.11
N ASN A 152 18.52 21.10 9.40
CA ASN A 152 18.61 19.86 8.63
C ASN A 152 17.59 19.87 7.49
N THR A 153 17.97 19.35 6.32
CA THR A 153 17.08 19.17 5.17
C THR A 153 16.44 17.79 5.21
N TYR A 154 15.14 17.73 4.95
CA TYR A 154 14.33 16.51 4.88
C TYR A 154 13.48 16.48 3.61
N GLY A 155 12.62 15.47 3.48
CA GLY A 155 11.57 15.42 2.47
C GLY A 155 10.38 14.56 2.91
N ILE A 156 9.27 14.69 2.21
CA ILE A 156 8.13 13.75 2.24
C ILE A 156 8.02 13.20 0.82
N TYR A 157 8.31 11.90 0.65
CA TYR A 157 8.20 11.23 -0.63
C TYR A 157 6.73 10.96 -0.98
N ILE A 158 6.47 10.89 -2.27
CA ILE A 158 5.12 10.69 -2.81
C ILE A 158 5.12 9.54 -3.82
N GLY A 159 6.19 9.40 -4.61
CA GLY A 159 6.36 8.33 -5.59
C GLY A 159 5.47 8.49 -6.81
N ASN A 160 5.88 7.94 -7.96
CA ASN A 160 5.03 7.93 -9.14
C ASN A 160 3.82 7.00 -8.97
N PHE A 161 3.97 5.88 -8.23
CA PHE A 161 2.91 4.90 -8.06
C PHE A 161 1.61 5.47 -7.43
N ILE A 162 1.71 6.40 -6.48
CA ILE A 162 0.52 7.09 -5.91
C ILE A 162 -0.14 7.99 -6.96
N LEU A 163 0.64 8.67 -7.80
CA LEU A 163 0.12 9.50 -8.87
C LEU A 163 -0.56 8.66 -9.95
N ASP A 164 0.06 7.56 -10.38
CA ASP A 164 -0.51 6.61 -11.34
C ASP A 164 -1.79 5.96 -10.82
N GLU A 165 -1.82 5.52 -9.55
CA GLU A 165 -3.01 4.96 -8.92
C GLU A 165 -4.16 5.99 -8.90
N LEU A 166 -3.87 7.25 -8.58
CA LEU A 166 -4.86 8.34 -8.59
C LEU A 166 -5.22 8.84 -10.00
N GLY A 167 -4.42 8.53 -11.03
CA GLY A 167 -4.58 9.05 -12.38
C GLY A 167 -4.16 10.52 -12.54
N MET A 168 -3.16 10.96 -11.76
CA MET A 168 -2.64 12.32 -11.73
C MET A 168 -1.31 12.44 -12.47
N SER A 169 -1.12 13.53 -13.24
CA SER A 169 0.16 13.85 -13.88
C SER A 169 0.93 15.00 -13.21
N GLU A 170 0.30 15.70 -12.27
CA GLU A 170 0.90 16.80 -11.52
C GLU A 170 0.27 16.93 -10.12
N ILE A 171 1.07 17.40 -9.16
CA ILE A 171 0.58 17.86 -7.86
C ILE A 171 0.38 19.37 -7.98
N VAL A 172 -0.86 19.83 -7.85
CA VAL A 172 -1.23 21.25 -7.80
C VAL A 172 -1.22 21.71 -6.34
N ASP A 173 -1.91 20.98 -5.45
CA ASP A 173 -1.94 21.24 -4.02
C ASP A 173 -1.56 19.98 -3.23
N PHE A 174 -0.67 20.15 -2.25
CA PHE A 174 -0.35 19.14 -1.23
C PHE A 174 -0.83 19.66 0.13
N ASN A 175 -1.71 18.93 0.82
CA ASN A 175 -2.12 19.29 2.18
C ASN A 175 -1.59 18.28 3.20
N LEU A 176 -1.21 18.76 4.38
CA LEU A 176 -0.86 17.94 5.54
C LEU A 176 -1.07 18.73 6.84
N SER A 177 -1.28 18.02 7.95
CA SER A 177 -0.81 18.50 9.26
C SER A 177 0.37 17.66 9.73
N LEU A 178 1.10 18.17 10.73
CA LEU A 178 2.21 17.45 11.38
C LEU A 178 1.85 17.14 12.82
N GLU A 179 2.25 15.96 13.30
CA GLU A 179 2.24 15.58 14.72
C GLU A 179 3.69 15.52 15.20
N ILE A 180 4.04 16.38 16.16
CA ILE A 180 5.42 16.65 16.58
C ILE A 180 5.61 16.26 18.05
N ILE A 181 6.52 15.32 18.32
CA ILE A 181 6.77 14.74 19.64
C ILE A 181 8.20 15.09 20.09
N VAL A 182 8.36 15.61 21.31
CA VAL A 182 9.64 16.17 21.78
C VAL A 182 10.31 15.22 22.78
N GLY A 183 11.19 14.36 22.26
CA GLY A 183 11.77 13.21 22.96
C GLY A 183 10.78 12.06 23.07
N GLU A 184 10.71 11.41 24.23
CA GLU A 184 9.80 10.30 24.52
C GLU A 184 8.41 10.77 25.05
N ASP A 185 8.00 12.01 24.74
CA ASP A 185 6.83 12.67 25.34
C ASP A 185 5.53 12.42 24.53
N TRP A 186 5.22 11.14 24.32
CA TRP A 186 4.12 10.67 23.45
C TRP A 186 2.72 11.12 23.90
N GLU A 187 2.54 11.52 25.17
CA GLU A 187 1.26 12.02 25.69
C GLU A 187 1.02 13.51 25.37
N ASN A 188 2.07 14.26 24.98
CA ASN A 188 2.03 15.70 24.73
C ASN A 188 2.48 16.05 23.29
N ALA A 189 2.10 15.22 22.33
CA ALA A 189 2.31 15.48 20.91
C ALA A 189 1.62 16.79 20.47
N VAL A 190 2.33 17.65 19.73
CA VAL A 190 1.77 18.85 19.14
C VAL A 190 1.31 18.56 17.72
N THR A 191 -0.01 18.56 17.50
CA THR A 191 -0.61 18.49 16.17
C THR A 191 -0.81 19.89 15.61
N THR A 192 -0.32 20.16 14.39
CA THR A 192 -0.55 21.43 13.69
C THR A 192 -1.96 21.49 13.10
N ASP A 193 -2.41 22.70 12.75
CA ASP A 193 -3.48 22.86 11.76
C ASP A 193 -3.05 22.25 10.41
N MET A 194 -4.04 21.98 9.55
CA MET A 194 -3.83 21.56 8.16
C MET A 194 -3.26 22.73 7.35
N VAL A 195 -2.09 22.56 6.73
CA VAL A 195 -1.51 23.52 5.79
C VAL A 195 -1.65 23.02 4.36
N THR A 196 -1.83 23.95 3.41
CA THR A 196 -1.83 23.70 1.96
C THR A 196 -0.56 24.28 1.36
N ILE A 197 0.17 23.46 0.60
CA ILE A 197 1.38 23.83 -0.13
C ILE A 197 1.07 23.67 -1.62
N THR A 198 0.77 24.78 -2.28
CA THR A 198 0.52 24.83 -3.72
C THR A 198 1.85 24.78 -4.49
N ASN A 199 1.91 23.95 -5.53
CA ASN A 199 3.05 23.83 -6.41
C ASN A 199 3.10 25.01 -7.40
N PRO A 200 4.15 25.86 -7.39
CA PRO A 200 4.23 27.03 -8.27
C PRO A 200 4.49 26.68 -9.74
N ASP A 201 4.96 25.47 -10.05
CA ASP A 201 5.27 25.01 -11.40
C ASP A 201 4.13 24.18 -12.04
N ALA A 202 3.07 23.89 -11.29
CA ALA A 202 1.87 23.21 -11.79
C ALA A 202 0.96 24.12 -12.63
N SER A 203 0.03 23.53 -13.38
CA SER A 203 -0.94 24.26 -14.21
C SER A 203 -1.90 25.16 -13.40
N GLY A 204 -2.12 24.82 -12.13
CA GLY A 204 -3.14 25.43 -11.27
C GLY A 204 -4.56 24.87 -11.45
N GLU A 205 -4.78 23.94 -12.40
CA GLU A 205 -6.07 23.29 -12.61
C GLU A 205 -6.10 21.91 -11.93
N ILE A 206 -6.77 21.81 -10.77
CA ILE A 206 -7.04 20.51 -10.12
C ILE A 206 -7.82 19.61 -11.09
N PRO A 207 -7.33 18.39 -11.43
CA PRO A 207 -7.97 17.52 -12.40
C PRO A 207 -9.42 17.15 -12.05
N SER A 208 -10.29 17.05 -13.06
CA SER A 208 -11.64 16.53 -12.87
C SER A 208 -11.60 15.01 -12.66
N PHE A 209 -11.96 14.56 -11.45
CA PHE A 209 -11.87 13.15 -11.09
C PHE A 209 -13.02 12.31 -11.65
N ASP A 210 -12.72 11.06 -12.02
CA ASP A 210 -13.76 10.07 -12.28
C ASP A 210 -14.38 9.61 -10.96
N GLU A 211 -15.63 10.01 -10.74
CA GLU A 211 -16.47 9.59 -9.61
C GLU A 211 -17.61 8.63 -10.01
N SER A 212 -17.46 7.91 -11.13
CA SER A 212 -18.40 6.88 -11.61
C SER A 212 -18.24 5.55 -10.85
N GLY A 213 -19.16 4.61 -11.07
CA GLY A 213 -19.27 3.32 -10.37
C GLY A 213 -20.63 3.14 -9.70
N ASP A 214 -20.79 2.07 -8.92
CA ASP A 214 -22.04 1.76 -8.23
C ASP A 214 -22.15 2.53 -6.91
N VAL A 215 -23.07 3.49 -6.85
CA VAL A 215 -23.26 4.37 -5.70
C VAL A 215 -23.87 3.58 -4.53
N ALA A 216 -23.08 3.35 -3.50
CA ALA A 216 -23.46 2.62 -2.30
C ALA A 216 -24.12 3.51 -1.24
N TYR A 217 -23.71 4.79 -1.19
CA TYR A 217 -24.28 5.82 -0.32
C TYR A 217 -24.07 7.20 -0.95
N ASP A 218 -25.07 8.08 -0.92
CA ASP A 218 -24.96 9.49 -1.34
C ASP A 218 -26.01 10.31 -0.58
N LYS A 219 -25.59 10.95 0.51
CA LYS A 219 -26.47 11.68 1.44
C LYS A 219 -25.69 12.61 2.37
N ASP A 220 -26.28 13.76 2.70
CA ASP A 220 -25.77 14.76 3.64
C ASP A 220 -24.32 15.23 3.38
N GLY A 221 -23.91 15.24 2.10
CA GLY A 221 -22.57 15.65 1.65
C GLY A 221 -21.54 14.52 1.61
N ILE A 222 -21.88 13.31 2.06
CA ILE A 222 -21.00 12.15 2.07
C ILE A 222 -21.43 11.18 0.95
N LYS A 223 -20.46 10.71 0.15
CA LYS A 223 -20.68 9.82 -0.99
C LYS A 223 -19.71 8.63 -0.93
N ILE A 224 -20.20 7.43 -1.20
CA ILE A 224 -19.46 6.16 -1.25
C ILE A 224 -19.85 5.43 -2.53
N VAL A 225 -18.87 4.97 -3.31
CA VAL A 225 -19.05 4.32 -4.62
C VAL A 225 -18.14 3.10 -4.72
N LEU A 226 -18.67 1.98 -5.18
CA LEU A 226 -17.90 0.80 -5.55
C LEU A 226 -17.34 0.99 -6.97
N ARG A 227 -16.02 0.86 -7.12
CA ARG A 227 -15.30 1.15 -8.38
C ARG A 227 -14.93 -0.09 -9.18
N GLY A 228 -14.86 -1.24 -8.53
CA GLY A 228 -14.45 -2.50 -9.14
C GLY A 228 -14.12 -3.54 -8.09
N ALA A 229 -13.63 -4.69 -8.53
CA ALA A 229 -13.09 -5.74 -7.67
C ALA A 229 -11.74 -6.19 -8.22
N ASN A 230 -10.80 -6.51 -7.34
CA ASN A 230 -9.62 -7.26 -7.72
C ASN A 230 -9.88 -8.76 -7.52
N TYR A 231 -9.44 -9.54 -8.51
CA TYR A 231 -9.59 -10.99 -8.57
C TYR A 231 -8.25 -11.71 -8.48
N ASP A 232 -7.16 -10.96 -8.33
CA ASP A 232 -5.80 -11.51 -8.30
C ASP A 232 -5.68 -12.55 -7.17
N THR A 233 -4.94 -13.62 -7.44
CA THR A 233 -4.81 -14.79 -6.55
C THR A 233 -3.84 -14.54 -5.41
N SER A 234 -3.90 -13.34 -4.83
CA SER A 234 -3.15 -12.96 -3.63
C SER A 234 -3.45 -13.94 -2.50
N TYR A 235 -2.51 -14.09 -1.57
CA TYR A 235 -2.66 -14.96 -0.40
C TYR A 235 -3.91 -14.65 0.45
N TRP A 236 -4.43 -13.43 0.34
CA TRP A 236 -5.57 -12.93 1.10
C TRP A 236 -6.93 -13.17 0.40
N GLY A 237 -6.91 -13.34 -0.93
CA GLY A 237 -8.10 -13.50 -1.77
C GLY A 237 -8.54 -12.22 -2.48
N PRO A 238 -9.80 -12.16 -2.96
CA PRO A 238 -10.33 -11.03 -3.70
C PRO A 238 -10.54 -9.80 -2.81
N THR A 239 -10.51 -8.62 -3.43
CA THR A 239 -10.71 -7.32 -2.77
C THR A 239 -11.68 -6.45 -3.58
N VAL A 240 -12.19 -5.35 -3.00
CA VAL A 240 -12.97 -4.36 -3.76
C VAL A 240 -12.49 -2.94 -3.56
N TYR A 241 -12.51 -2.16 -4.64
CA TYR A 241 -12.10 -0.77 -4.61
C TYR A 241 -13.28 0.13 -4.26
N LEU A 242 -13.17 0.83 -3.13
CA LEU A 242 -14.08 1.90 -2.76
C LEU A 242 -13.51 3.26 -3.18
N TYR A 243 -14.41 4.15 -3.58
CA TYR A 243 -14.21 5.59 -3.62
C TYR A 243 -15.12 6.22 -2.58
N ALA A 244 -14.59 7.12 -1.77
CA ALA A 244 -15.37 7.93 -0.84
C ALA A 244 -15.02 9.42 -0.92
N HIS A 245 -16.01 10.27 -0.65
CA HIS A 245 -15.87 11.72 -0.63
C HIS A 245 -16.62 12.29 0.58
N ASN A 246 -15.91 13.11 1.35
CA ASN A 246 -16.43 13.82 2.51
C ASN A 246 -16.63 15.31 2.17
N GLY A 247 -17.79 15.67 1.63
CA GLY A 247 -18.15 17.06 1.36
C GLY A 247 -18.60 17.86 2.61
N THR A 248 -18.28 17.40 3.83
CA THR A 248 -18.67 18.06 5.09
C THR A 248 -17.52 18.91 5.68
N ASP A 249 -17.83 19.66 6.73
CA ASP A 249 -16.90 20.50 7.50
C ASP A 249 -16.17 19.76 8.64
N LYS A 250 -16.20 18.42 8.65
CA LYS A 250 -15.68 17.57 9.75
C LYS A 250 -14.89 16.37 9.23
N ASN A 251 -13.98 15.81 10.01
CA ASN A 251 -13.45 14.48 9.68
C ASN A 251 -14.56 13.43 9.90
N ILE A 252 -14.60 12.42 9.03
CA ILE A 252 -15.50 11.27 9.17
C ILE A 252 -14.70 9.97 9.19
N THR A 253 -15.20 8.97 9.91
CA THR A 253 -14.76 7.57 9.76
C THR A 253 -15.89 6.78 9.10
N ILE A 254 -15.61 6.09 8.01
CA ILE A 254 -16.52 5.15 7.36
C ILE A 254 -16.07 3.74 7.74
N ARG A 255 -16.96 2.96 8.34
CA ARG A 255 -16.71 1.55 8.72
C ARG A 255 -17.54 0.58 7.92
N ILE A 256 -17.07 -0.66 7.79
CA ILE A 256 -17.77 -1.75 7.09
C ILE A 256 -18.19 -2.85 8.09
N PRO A 257 -19.16 -2.60 9.00
CA PRO A 257 -19.55 -3.53 10.07
C PRO A 257 -20.17 -4.86 9.61
N LYS A 258 -20.54 -4.97 8.32
CA LYS A 258 -20.96 -6.23 7.70
C LYS A 258 -20.55 -6.28 6.24
N SER A 259 -20.09 -7.45 5.81
CA SER A 259 -19.95 -7.77 4.40
C SER A 259 -20.32 -9.22 4.11
N SER A 260 -20.70 -9.50 2.86
CA SER A 260 -20.72 -10.87 2.33
C SER A 260 -20.30 -10.92 0.87
N LEU A 261 -19.61 -12.01 0.53
CA LEU A 261 -19.16 -12.34 -0.82
C LEU A 261 -19.94 -13.57 -1.29
N ASN A 262 -20.57 -13.51 -2.46
CA ASN A 262 -21.44 -14.58 -3.00
C ASN A 262 -22.59 -15.04 -2.05
N GLY A 263 -22.84 -14.31 -0.96
CA GLY A 263 -23.82 -14.65 0.08
C GLY A 263 -23.24 -15.29 1.35
N GLU A 264 -21.93 -15.52 1.42
CA GLU A 264 -21.22 -15.98 2.62
C GLU A 264 -20.66 -14.76 3.40
N GLU A 265 -20.88 -14.68 4.71
CA GLU A 265 -20.47 -13.53 5.54
C GLU A 265 -18.95 -13.51 5.77
N HIS A 266 -18.31 -12.35 5.55
CA HIS A 266 -16.88 -12.12 5.79
C HIS A 266 -16.65 -10.87 6.65
N THR A 267 -15.59 -10.89 7.46
CA THR A 267 -14.98 -9.66 8.00
C THR A 267 -14.38 -8.88 6.84
N ALA A 268 -14.67 -7.58 6.74
CA ALA A 268 -14.02 -6.67 5.81
C ALA A 268 -13.00 -5.79 6.55
N TYR A 269 -11.89 -5.46 5.89
CA TYR A 269 -10.91 -4.49 6.35
C TYR A 269 -10.77 -3.40 5.28
N GLY A 270 -11.00 -2.14 5.67
CA GLY A 270 -11.08 -0.99 4.77
C GLY A 270 -11.88 0.14 5.39
N ASP A 271 -11.60 0.44 6.67
CA ASP A 271 -12.21 1.56 7.39
C ASP A 271 -11.50 2.86 6.95
N MET A 272 -12.25 3.83 6.43
CA MET A 272 -11.70 5.07 5.84
C MET A 272 -11.88 6.27 6.78
N ASP A 273 -10.79 6.87 7.26
CA ASP A 273 -10.79 8.18 7.93
C ASP A 273 -10.55 9.30 6.90
N ILE A 274 -11.55 10.17 6.69
CA ILE A 274 -11.55 11.17 5.61
C ILE A 274 -11.75 12.59 6.17
N ALA A 275 -10.81 13.48 5.86
CA ALA A 275 -10.81 14.89 6.28
C ALA A 275 -11.86 15.76 5.54
N PRO A 276 -12.22 16.95 6.06
CA PRO A 276 -13.17 17.87 5.43
C PRO A 276 -12.84 18.20 3.98
N GLY A 277 -13.82 18.07 3.08
CA GLY A 277 -13.69 18.33 1.64
C GLY A 277 -12.91 17.28 0.84
N MET A 278 -12.32 16.27 1.49
CA MET A 278 -11.38 15.34 0.86
C MET A 278 -12.04 14.08 0.29
N ARG A 279 -11.30 13.43 -0.61
CA ARG A 279 -11.59 12.14 -1.22
C ARG A 279 -10.64 11.07 -0.71
N MET A 280 -11.02 9.80 -0.81
CA MET A 280 -10.17 8.65 -0.52
C MET A 280 -10.49 7.51 -1.50
N LYS A 281 -9.45 6.74 -1.87
CA LYS A 281 -9.60 5.37 -2.40
C LYS A 281 -9.24 4.40 -1.28
N GLU A 282 -9.87 3.23 -1.27
CA GLU A 282 -9.54 2.17 -0.32
C GLU A 282 -9.68 0.79 -0.99
N GLU A 283 -8.76 -0.13 -0.68
CA GLU A 283 -8.82 -1.52 -1.13
C GLU A 283 -9.37 -2.40 -0.01
N VAL A 284 -10.67 -2.68 -0.06
CA VAL A 284 -11.35 -3.47 0.95
C VAL A 284 -10.98 -4.94 0.81
N MET A 285 -10.21 -5.44 1.77
CA MET A 285 -9.82 -6.85 1.90
C MET A 285 -10.87 -7.64 2.69
N PHE A 286 -11.10 -8.90 2.31
CA PHE A 286 -12.05 -9.80 2.99
C PHE A 286 -11.33 -10.96 3.68
N GLU A 287 -11.58 -11.14 4.97
CA GLU A 287 -10.88 -12.12 5.79
C GLU A 287 -11.19 -13.55 5.34
N ASN A 288 -10.15 -14.35 5.11
CA ASN A 288 -10.22 -15.75 4.64
C ASN A 288 -10.94 -15.95 3.29
N ALA A 289 -11.02 -14.93 2.43
CA ALA A 289 -11.80 -14.97 1.19
C ALA A 289 -11.15 -15.69 -0.01
N ALA A 290 -9.91 -16.19 0.11
CA ALA A 290 -9.15 -16.80 -0.98
C ALA A 290 -9.84 -17.98 -1.72
N SER A 291 -10.82 -18.65 -1.09
CA SER A 291 -11.60 -19.73 -1.72
C SER A 291 -12.92 -19.29 -2.37
N VAL A 292 -13.26 -17.99 -2.36
CA VAL A 292 -14.58 -17.48 -2.79
C VAL A 292 -14.66 -17.24 -4.31
N ALA A 293 -13.55 -17.46 -5.03
CA ALA A 293 -13.48 -17.28 -6.48
C ALA A 293 -14.46 -18.20 -7.27
N PRO A 294 -15.11 -17.69 -8.34
CA PRO A 294 -15.10 -16.30 -8.78
C PRO A 294 -16.06 -15.42 -7.96
N LEU A 295 -15.70 -14.15 -7.76
CA LEU A 295 -16.59 -13.17 -7.16
C LEU A 295 -17.72 -12.82 -8.14
N GLY A 296 -18.97 -13.06 -7.73
CA GLY A 296 -20.18 -12.74 -8.51
C GLY A 296 -21.16 -11.83 -7.78
N LYS A 297 -21.10 -11.74 -6.44
CA LYS A 297 -21.88 -10.77 -5.66
C LYS A 297 -21.06 -10.22 -4.49
N VAL A 298 -21.13 -8.91 -4.28
CA VAL A 298 -20.66 -8.23 -3.07
C VAL A 298 -21.85 -7.58 -2.37
N THR A 299 -21.93 -7.73 -1.05
CA THR A 299 -22.96 -7.09 -0.22
C THR A 299 -22.29 -6.42 0.97
N MET A 300 -22.62 -5.15 1.25
CA MET A 300 -22.00 -4.39 2.35
C MET A 300 -23.01 -3.47 3.05
N THR A 301 -22.73 -3.14 4.31
CA THR A 301 -23.34 -2.00 5.03
C THR A 301 -22.26 -1.12 5.60
N PHE A 302 -22.50 0.20 5.63
CA PHE A 302 -21.56 1.20 6.14
C PHE A 302 -22.09 1.87 7.40
N GLU A 303 -21.24 2.10 8.38
CA GLU A 303 -21.49 2.99 9.52
C GLU A 303 -20.60 4.22 9.41
N ILE A 304 -21.19 5.42 9.46
CA ILE A 304 -20.51 6.68 9.22
C ILE A 304 -20.46 7.46 10.53
N TYR A 305 -19.26 7.81 10.99
CA TYR A 305 -19.01 8.51 12.25
C TYR A 305 -18.43 9.90 12.02
N GLU A 306 -18.76 10.84 12.90
CA GLU A 306 -18.06 12.11 13.10
C GLU A 306 -16.85 11.84 14.01
N ASN A 307 -15.64 12.10 13.49
CA ASN A 307 -14.39 11.87 14.20
C ASN A 307 -13.78 13.23 14.61
N SER A 308 -13.90 13.57 15.90
CA SER A 308 -13.38 14.80 16.50
C SER A 308 -11.90 14.74 16.88
N GLY A 309 -11.19 13.63 16.61
CA GLY A 309 -9.81 13.37 17.05
C GLY A 309 -9.64 13.18 18.56
N THR A 310 -10.57 13.73 19.36
CA THR A 310 -10.66 13.56 20.81
C THR A 310 -12.07 13.08 21.18
N GLY A 311 -12.15 12.03 22.01
CA GLY A 311 -13.41 11.42 22.46
C GLY A 311 -13.88 10.21 21.63
N GLU A 312 -15.00 9.63 22.04
CA GLU A 312 -15.65 8.51 21.34
C GLU A 312 -16.26 8.97 19.99
N PRO A 313 -16.00 8.28 18.87
CA PRO A 313 -16.59 8.61 17.58
C PRO A 313 -18.11 8.62 17.61
N LYS A 314 -18.72 9.69 17.10
CA LYS A 314 -20.18 9.87 17.13
C LYS A 314 -20.80 9.36 15.83
N LEU A 315 -21.61 8.29 15.89
CA LEU A 315 -22.36 7.81 14.73
C LEU A 315 -23.25 8.92 14.15
N LEU A 316 -23.13 9.16 12.84
CA LEU A 316 -23.94 10.09 12.05
C LEU A 316 -25.08 9.38 11.35
N ASP A 317 -24.78 8.27 10.66
CA ASP A 317 -25.76 7.47 9.94
C ASP A 317 -25.27 6.02 9.72
N THR A 318 -26.20 5.14 9.33
CA THR A 318 -25.94 3.77 8.91
C THR A 318 -26.59 3.54 7.54
N SER A 319 -25.87 3.00 6.57
CA SER A 319 -26.42 2.75 5.24
C SER A 319 -27.49 1.66 5.26
N GLY A 320 -28.31 1.61 4.21
CA GLY A 320 -29.01 0.38 3.84
C GLY A 320 -28.02 -0.72 3.43
N GLU A 321 -28.51 -1.94 3.26
CA GLU A 321 -27.73 -3.00 2.60
C GLU A 321 -27.50 -2.62 1.13
N PHE A 322 -26.25 -2.42 0.76
CA PHE A 322 -25.80 -2.22 -0.61
C PHE A 322 -25.41 -3.56 -1.22
N THR A 323 -25.69 -3.74 -2.51
CA THR A 323 -25.37 -4.93 -3.30
C THR A 323 -24.82 -4.49 -4.65
N ALA A 324 -23.71 -5.09 -5.05
CA ALA A 324 -23.25 -5.11 -6.44
C ALA A 324 -23.17 -6.57 -6.93
N GLU A 325 -23.51 -6.78 -8.20
CA GLU A 325 -23.35 -8.06 -8.89
C GLU A 325 -22.28 -7.90 -9.97
N TYR A 326 -21.36 -8.85 -10.02
CA TYR A 326 -20.25 -8.88 -10.96
C TYR A 326 -20.45 -10.05 -11.92
N GLU A 327 -20.16 -9.83 -13.21
CA GLU A 327 -20.00 -10.96 -14.13
C GLU A 327 -18.80 -11.79 -13.67
N PRO A 328 -18.96 -13.10 -13.36
CA PRO A 328 -17.89 -13.89 -12.79
C PRO A 328 -16.68 -13.98 -13.74
N ILE A 329 -15.56 -13.35 -13.36
CA ILE A 329 -14.32 -13.50 -14.12
C ILE A 329 -13.88 -14.96 -14.03
N GLU A 330 -13.77 -15.61 -15.19
CA GLU A 330 -13.41 -17.02 -15.31
C GLU A 330 -11.93 -17.23 -14.93
N ILE A 331 -11.67 -17.42 -13.62
CA ILE A 331 -10.33 -17.75 -13.14
C ILE A 331 -9.94 -19.11 -13.71
N LYS A 332 -9.00 -19.07 -14.67
CA LYS A 332 -8.52 -20.24 -15.38
C LYS A 332 -7.88 -21.21 -14.40
N THR A 333 -8.35 -22.44 -14.39
CA THR A 333 -7.74 -23.51 -13.58
C THR A 333 -6.29 -23.77 -13.98
N GLU A 334 -5.49 -24.36 -13.09
CA GLU A 334 -4.12 -24.82 -13.40
C GLU A 334 -4.05 -25.68 -14.68
N ALA A 335 -5.12 -26.42 -14.99
CA ALA A 335 -5.23 -27.21 -16.22
C ALA A 335 -5.42 -26.35 -17.48
N GLN A 336 -6.22 -25.28 -17.40
CA GLN A 336 -6.41 -24.33 -18.50
C GLN A 336 -5.17 -23.46 -18.71
N THR A 337 -4.51 -22.98 -17.64
CA THR A 337 -3.25 -22.25 -17.78
C THR A 337 -2.12 -23.14 -18.28
N ALA A 338 -2.10 -24.44 -17.93
CA ALA A 338 -1.18 -25.41 -18.52
C ALA A 338 -1.48 -25.71 -20.02
N GLU A 339 -2.75 -25.82 -20.42
CA GLU A 339 -3.14 -26.00 -21.83
C GLU A 339 -2.80 -24.76 -22.67
N GLU A 340 -3.05 -23.55 -22.15
CA GLU A 340 -2.65 -22.31 -22.81
C GLU A 340 -1.12 -22.11 -22.83
N ALA A 341 -0.41 -22.54 -21.77
CA ALA A 341 1.05 -22.57 -21.76
C ALA A 341 1.61 -23.55 -22.78
N GLU A 342 1.05 -24.76 -22.94
CA GLU A 342 1.48 -25.69 -24.00
C GLU A 342 1.13 -25.15 -25.40
N ALA A 343 -0.03 -24.52 -25.58
CA ALA A 343 -0.39 -23.87 -26.83
C ALA A 343 0.55 -22.70 -27.19
N ALA A 344 0.96 -21.90 -26.21
CA ALA A 344 1.87 -20.76 -26.40
C ALA A 344 3.36 -21.16 -26.47
N ARG A 345 3.76 -22.29 -25.88
CA ARG A 345 5.04 -22.98 -26.19
C ARG A 345 5.07 -23.41 -27.66
N GLY A 346 3.91 -23.73 -28.23
CA GLY A 346 3.73 -24.00 -29.65
C GLY A 346 4.55 -25.21 -30.10
N TRP A 347 5.36 -25.03 -31.15
CA TRP A 347 6.22 -26.07 -31.69
C TRP A 347 7.60 -26.16 -31.02
N TRP A 348 8.07 -25.08 -30.37
CA TRP A 348 9.38 -25.04 -29.75
C TRP A 348 9.32 -25.64 -28.34
N LYS A 349 10.20 -26.61 -28.06
CA LYS A 349 10.23 -27.33 -26.76
C LYS A 349 11.66 -27.51 -26.20
N ARG A 350 12.63 -26.74 -26.68
CA ARG A 350 14.03 -26.76 -26.20
C ARG A 350 14.20 -25.73 -25.07
N GLU A 351 14.08 -26.20 -23.83
CA GLU A 351 14.41 -25.46 -22.59
C GLU A 351 15.72 -25.98 -21.97
N GLY A 352 16.30 -25.19 -21.07
CA GLY A 352 17.49 -25.53 -20.29
C GLY A 352 18.73 -24.73 -20.69
N THR A 353 19.87 -25.11 -20.14
CA THR A 353 21.17 -24.47 -20.41
C THR A 353 21.98 -25.27 -21.43
N PHE A 354 22.50 -24.56 -22.42
CA PHE A 354 23.32 -25.05 -23.51
C PHE A 354 24.70 -24.38 -23.45
N LYS A 355 25.73 -25.07 -23.94
CA LYS A 355 27.12 -24.62 -24.02
C LYS A 355 27.73 -24.89 -25.39
N ASP A 356 28.54 -23.96 -25.86
CA ASP A 356 29.35 -24.13 -27.08
C ASP A 356 30.77 -24.65 -26.77
N ALA A 357 31.62 -24.69 -27.79
CA ALA A 357 32.99 -25.19 -27.68
C ALA A 357 33.93 -24.30 -26.83
N ASP A 358 33.60 -23.02 -26.66
CA ASP A 358 34.36 -22.04 -25.87
C ASP A 358 33.80 -21.88 -24.44
N ASN A 359 32.79 -22.70 -24.07
CA ASN A 359 32.04 -22.64 -22.81
C ASN A 359 31.33 -21.27 -22.61
N ASN A 360 30.90 -20.64 -23.70
CA ASN A 360 29.84 -19.64 -23.63
C ASN A 360 28.54 -20.32 -23.19
N THR A 361 27.63 -19.57 -22.57
CA THR A 361 26.35 -20.12 -22.07
C THR A 361 25.16 -19.51 -22.78
N LEU A 362 24.13 -20.32 -22.99
CA LEU A 362 22.80 -19.91 -23.44
C LEU A 362 21.76 -20.69 -22.62
N THR A 363 20.90 -20.00 -21.89
CA THR A 363 19.76 -20.59 -21.19
C THR A 363 18.46 -20.15 -21.84
N LEU A 364 17.61 -21.13 -22.16
CA LEU A 364 16.27 -20.93 -22.70
C LEU A 364 15.23 -21.35 -21.65
N THR A 365 14.39 -20.42 -21.23
CA THR A 365 13.33 -20.65 -20.24
C THR A 365 11.99 -20.19 -20.82
N PHE A 366 10.95 -21.01 -20.77
CA PHE A 366 9.61 -20.52 -21.09
C PHE A 366 8.96 -19.87 -19.86
N MET A 367 8.55 -18.62 -20.00
CA MET A 367 7.87 -17.86 -18.95
C MET A 367 6.36 -17.89 -19.20
N SER A 368 5.69 -18.83 -18.54
CA SER A 368 4.23 -18.79 -18.34
C SER A 368 3.92 -18.13 -17.00
N THR A 369 3.38 -16.92 -17.05
CA THR A 369 2.91 -16.19 -15.87
C THR A 369 1.41 -16.29 -15.74
N ALA A 370 0.94 -16.93 -14.67
CA ALA A 370 -0.46 -16.83 -14.24
C ALA A 370 -0.77 -15.42 -13.70
N GLU A 371 0.26 -14.73 -13.20
CA GLU A 371 0.22 -13.40 -12.61
C GLU A 371 0.46 -12.32 -13.68
N ASN A 372 -0.64 -11.77 -14.21
CA ASN A 372 -0.83 -10.47 -14.89
C ASN A 372 0.12 -9.93 -15.99
N TRP A 373 1.34 -10.44 -16.22
CA TRP A 373 2.16 -10.07 -17.38
C TRP A 373 1.58 -10.72 -18.64
N SER A 374 1.02 -9.89 -19.52
CA SER A 374 0.03 -10.27 -20.56
C SER A 374 0.55 -11.10 -21.74
N THR A 375 1.74 -11.71 -21.65
CA THR A 375 2.32 -12.52 -22.74
C THR A 375 3.11 -13.73 -22.23
N ASN A 376 2.61 -14.93 -22.54
CA ASN A 376 3.39 -16.17 -22.51
C ASN A 376 4.58 -16.04 -23.49
N ASN A 377 5.80 -15.87 -22.99
CA ASN A 377 7.00 -15.61 -23.79
C ASN A 377 8.11 -16.63 -23.51
N TRP A 378 9.11 -16.66 -24.39
CA TRP A 378 10.41 -17.28 -24.09
C TRP A 378 11.36 -16.20 -23.57
N TYR A 379 12.14 -16.54 -22.54
CA TYR A 379 13.27 -15.73 -22.10
C TYR A 379 14.57 -16.41 -22.51
N ALA A 380 15.43 -15.67 -23.20
CA ALA A 380 16.77 -16.11 -23.57
C ALA A 380 17.79 -15.25 -22.84
N ASN A 381 18.77 -15.89 -22.22
CA ASN A 381 19.91 -15.22 -21.61
C ASN A 381 21.19 -16.02 -21.81
N GLY A 382 22.35 -15.39 -21.67
CA GLY A 382 23.61 -16.07 -21.87
C GLY A 382 24.82 -15.26 -21.44
N SER A 383 25.99 -15.88 -21.60
CA SER A 383 27.28 -15.23 -21.35
C SER A 383 28.27 -15.58 -22.46
N PHE A 384 29.00 -14.57 -22.94
CA PHE A 384 30.13 -14.72 -23.85
C PHE A 384 31.44 -14.48 -23.08
N GLY A 385 32.22 -15.54 -22.90
CA GLY A 385 33.33 -15.55 -21.93
C GLY A 385 32.85 -15.33 -20.50
N ALA A 386 33.69 -14.68 -19.68
CA ALA A 386 33.48 -14.51 -18.24
C ALA A 386 32.85 -13.17 -17.81
N ASN A 387 32.86 -12.15 -18.69
CA ASN A 387 32.53 -10.77 -18.32
C ASN A 387 31.42 -10.13 -19.18
N TYR A 388 30.93 -10.80 -20.22
CA TYR A 388 29.87 -10.26 -21.08
C TYR A 388 28.61 -11.12 -20.95
N TYR A 389 27.49 -10.47 -20.62
CA TYR A 389 26.21 -11.08 -20.36
C TYR A 389 25.13 -10.46 -21.25
N TRP A 390 24.07 -11.20 -21.52
CA TRP A 390 22.90 -10.70 -22.24
C TRP A 390 21.63 -11.40 -21.80
N GLY A 391 20.49 -10.75 -21.96
CA GLY A 391 19.17 -11.28 -21.59
C GLY A 391 18.04 -10.53 -22.30
N GLY A 392 16.98 -11.23 -22.66
CA GLY A 392 15.84 -10.61 -23.34
C GLY A 392 14.66 -11.55 -23.57
N ASN A 393 13.48 -10.94 -23.76
CA ASN A 393 12.29 -11.64 -24.20
C ASN A 393 12.41 -11.96 -25.71
N VAL A 394 12.17 -13.21 -26.07
CA VAL A 394 12.14 -13.70 -27.44
C VAL A 394 10.81 -14.40 -27.72
N GLN A 395 10.33 -14.29 -28.95
CA GLN A 395 9.03 -14.79 -29.38
C GLN A 395 9.18 -15.83 -30.50
N ILE A 396 8.21 -16.74 -30.61
CA ILE A 396 8.20 -17.78 -31.64
C ILE A 396 7.90 -17.15 -33.00
N GLY A 397 8.83 -17.30 -33.94
CA GLY A 397 8.65 -17.00 -35.36
C GLY A 397 8.53 -18.25 -36.23
N ASP A 398 8.57 -18.06 -37.55
CA ASP A 398 8.40 -19.13 -38.55
C ASP A 398 9.50 -20.22 -38.51
N ASP A 399 10.69 -19.89 -38.02
CA ASP A 399 11.90 -20.75 -38.10
C ASP A 399 12.78 -20.72 -36.83
N GLY A 400 12.27 -20.22 -35.71
CA GLY A 400 12.95 -20.23 -34.42
C GLY A 400 12.32 -19.28 -33.40
N LEU A 401 13.03 -19.00 -32.31
CA LEU A 401 12.76 -17.86 -31.43
C LEU A 401 13.49 -16.61 -31.96
N SER A 402 12.93 -15.42 -31.76
CA SER A 402 13.62 -14.16 -32.07
C SER A 402 13.14 -12.99 -31.21
N GLY A 403 14.03 -12.03 -30.95
CA GLY A 403 13.72 -10.80 -30.22
C GLY A 403 14.95 -9.90 -30.14
N THR A 404 14.92 -8.94 -29.22
CA THR A 404 16.07 -8.09 -28.89
C THR A 404 16.46 -8.37 -27.44
N ALA A 405 17.76 -8.47 -27.18
CA ALA A 405 18.31 -8.72 -25.85
C ALA A 405 19.19 -7.56 -25.40
N ASP A 406 19.00 -7.13 -24.16
CA ASP A 406 19.86 -6.15 -23.52
C ASP A 406 21.19 -6.80 -23.14
N THR A 407 22.27 -6.02 -23.14
CA THR A 407 23.63 -6.53 -22.95
C THR A 407 24.33 -5.81 -21.81
N SER A 408 25.17 -6.51 -21.06
CA SER A 408 25.89 -5.93 -19.93
C SER A 408 27.31 -6.47 -19.78
N LEU A 409 28.20 -5.58 -19.36
CA LEU A 409 29.62 -5.82 -19.16
C LEU A 409 29.96 -5.75 -17.68
N LEU A 410 30.46 -6.87 -17.13
CA LEU A 410 31.01 -6.96 -15.78
C LEU A 410 32.41 -6.34 -15.75
N ASN A 411 32.53 -5.23 -15.04
CA ASN A 411 33.75 -4.44 -14.88
C ASN A 411 34.70 -5.08 -13.84
N ASP A 412 35.98 -4.69 -13.88
CA ASP A 412 37.02 -5.16 -12.95
C ASP A 412 36.75 -4.83 -11.47
N ASP A 413 35.85 -3.88 -11.18
CA ASP A 413 35.40 -3.50 -9.84
C ASP A 413 34.16 -4.27 -9.36
N GLY A 414 33.57 -5.13 -10.20
CA GLY A 414 32.36 -5.90 -9.92
C GLY A 414 31.05 -5.19 -10.26
N THR A 415 31.08 -3.97 -10.80
CA THR A 415 29.89 -3.29 -11.33
C THR A 415 29.51 -3.83 -12.71
N PHE A 416 28.24 -3.67 -13.09
CA PHE A 416 27.81 -3.85 -14.48
C PHE A 416 27.73 -2.50 -15.20
N SER A 417 28.08 -2.49 -16.48
CA SER A 417 27.78 -1.39 -17.39
C SER A 417 26.87 -1.87 -18.50
N GLU A 418 25.87 -1.06 -18.85
CA GLU A 418 24.92 -1.35 -19.93
C GLU A 418 25.60 -1.21 -21.30
N GLY A 419 25.39 -2.19 -22.16
CA GLY A 419 25.72 -2.14 -23.58
C GLY A 419 24.48 -1.85 -24.41
N ASN A 420 24.67 -1.61 -25.71
CA ASN A 420 23.54 -1.48 -26.64
C ASN A 420 22.77 -2.81 -26.71
N PRO A 421 21.43 -2.79 -26.83
CA PRO A 421 20.67 -4.00 -27.11
C PRO A 421 21.06 -4.61 -28.46
N ILE A 422 20.99 -5.93 -28.57
CA ILE A 422 21.31 -6.69 -29.78
C ILE A 422 20.12 -7.55 -30.21
N ASP A 423 19.83 -7.57 -31.50
CA ASP A 423 18.86 -8.52 -32.04
C ASP A 423 19.41 -9.95 -31.97
N VAL A 424 18.57 -10.89 -31.56
CA VAL A 424 18.91 -12.30 -31.39
C VAL A 424 17.88 -13.20 -32.09
N LYS A 425 18.37 -14.27 -32.69
CA LYS A 425 17.55 -15.33 -33.30
C LYS A 425 18.10 -16.69 -32.92
N ILE A 426 17.22 -17.61 -32.52
CA ILE A 426 17.59 -18.91 -31.94
C ILE A 426 16.84 -20.01 -32.68
N ALA A 427 17.57 -20.85 -33.41
CA ALA A 427 17.03 -21.92 -34.26
C ALA A 427 17.51 -23.30 -33.81
N GLU A 428 16.84 -24.37 -34.25
CA GLU A 428 17.28 -25.74 -33.95
C GLU A 428 18.61 -26.05 -34.65
N ASP A 429 19.57 -26.65 -33.94
CA ASP A 429 20.85 -27.09 -34.50
C ASP A 429 21.01 -28.60 -34.36
N GLY A 430 20.46 -29.33 -35.33
CA GLY A 430 20.44 -30.79 -35.32
C GLY A 430 19.53 -31.38 -34.24
N ALA A 431 19.89 -32.57 -33.76
CA ALA A 431 19.04 -33.35 -32.85
C ALA A 431 18.73 -32.58 -31.56
N ASP A 432 19.76 -32.17 -30.82
CA ASP A 432 19.62 -31.65 -29.45
C ASP A 432 20.22 -30.23 -29.27
N GLY A 433 20.95 -29.70 -30.27
CA GLY A 433 21.61 -28.40 -30.19
C GLY A 433 20.70 -27.20 -30.52
N VAL A 434 21.19 -26.00 -30.25
CA VAL A 434 20.56 -24.73 -30.63
C VAL A 434 21.59 -23.79 -31.23
N LYS A 435 21.23 -23.10 -32.31
CA LYS A 435 22.06 -22.07 -32.93
C LYS A 435 21.52 -20.69 -32.62
N LEU A 436 22.36 -19.84 -32.04
CA LEU A 436 22.11 -18.42 -31.87
C LEU A 436 22.76 -17.66 -33.04
N THR A 437 21.98 -16.81 -33.71
CA THR A 437 22.46 -15.83 -34.68
C THR A 437 22.22 -14.43 -34.09
N LEU A 438 23.27 -13.62 -34.00
CA LEU A 438 23.18 -12.22 -33.56
C LEU A 438 22.84 -11.30 -34.74
N GLY A 439 22.31 -10.10 -34.46
CA GLY A 439 22.05 -9.05 -35.47
C GLY A 439 23.29 -8.58 -36.24
N THR A 440 24.50 -8.86 -35.73
CA THR A 440 25.78 -8.67 -36.44
C THR A 440 26.01 -9.67 -37.57
N GLY A 441 25.25 -10.77 -37.61
CA GLY A 441 25.45 -11.92 -38.49
C GLY A 441 26.39 -12.99 -37.94
N GLU A 442 26.84 -12.88 -36.69
CA GLU A 442 27.65 -13.88 -36.01
C GLU A 442 26.79 -15.05 -35.53
N GLU A 443 27.29 -16.29 -35.68
CA GLU A 443 26.56 -17.52 -35.35
C GLU A 443 27.31 -18.37 -34.32
N TYR A 444 26.59 -18.82 -33.29
CA TYR A 444 27.10 -19.64 -32.19
C TYR A 444 26.29 -20.93 -32.08
N HIS A 445 27.00 -22.06 -31.97
CA HIS A 445 26.42 -23.40 -32.00
C HIS A 445 26.54 -24.06 -30.62
N PHE A 446 25.44 -24.15 -29.89
CA PHE A 446 25.41 -24.69 -28.54
C PHE A 446 24.83 -26.12 -28.52
N THR A 447 25.36 -26.96 -27.63
CA THR A 447 24.85 -28.29 -27.29
C THR A 447 24.33 -28.29 -25.85
N PRO A 448 23.41 -29.19 -25.45
CA PRO A 448 22.93 -29.25 -24.07
C PRO A 448 24.09 -29.39 -23.08
N ALA A 449 24.07 -28.61 -22.01
CA ALA A 449 25.02 -28.83 -20.92
C ALA A 449 24.79 -30.22 -20.30
N ALA A 450 25.86 -30.90 -19.91
CA ALA A 450 25.73 -32.11 -19.12
C ALA A 450 25.17 -31.76 -17.72
N GLU A 451 24.29 -32.61 -17.19
CA GLU A 451 23.85 -32.52 -15.80
C GLU A 451 25.06 -32.69 -14.85
N GLU A 452 25.30 -31.72 -13.96
CA GLU A 452 26.37 -31.73 -12.93
C GLU A 452 25.86 -32.12 -11.53
#